data_AF-A0A2I0QRJ9-F1
#
_entry.id   AF-A0A2I0QRJ9-F1
#
_cell.length_a   1.000
_cell.length_b   1.000
_cell.length_c   1.000
_cell.angle_alpha   90.00
_cell.angle_beta   90.00
_cell.angle_gamma   90.00
#
_symmetry.space_group_name_H-M   'P 1'
#
loop_
_entity.id
_entity.type
_entity.pdbx_description
1 polymer ?
#
loop_
_entity_poly.entity_id
_entity_poly.type
_entity_poly.pdbx_seq_one_letter_code
_entity_poly.pdbx_strand_id
1 'polypeptide(L)'
;MQSCPKCEKKFKWHELFLQSWRGNKRCKNCDTLLQESGKSRWVLILLFFVFSIILLFFSVMVYMNFGVVIWGLIILGFIFGIFSPFFVNYEVAEEQGNSRMQKIIGVISLTVSLGYCVWLVYPKDITANYDGAVWGDDLYSNETFEIIVDGTVSTNLLTFKKTFEGKLEIEGFDLPTSTNGHHAVVEYHAHKENDFYYIYEENGAEKVYNFGFALSEFNDDGFVLFHKEEDLYYGAPATNSAEVRNIMDDILFDR
;
A
#
# COMPACT_ATOMS: atom_id res chain seq x y z
N MET A 1 -4.47 -13.53 37.84
CA MET A 1 -4.22 -14.92 37.38
C MET A 1 -5.54 -15.67 37.46
N GLN A 2 -5.95 -16.30 36.36
CA GLN A 2 -7.21 -17.06 36.25
C GLN A 2 -7.14 -18.36 37.07
N SER A 3 -8.26 -18.77 37.66
CA SER A 3 -8.43 -20.06 38.35
C SER A 3 -9.51 -20.90 37.68
N CYS A 4 -9.44 -22.23 37.85
CA CYS A 4 -10.49 -23.11 37.35
C CYS A 4 -11.80 -22.86 38.13
N PRO A 5 -12.94 -22.62 37.46
CA PRO A 5 -14.21 -22.36 38.15
C PRO A 5 -14.74 -23.56 38.96
N LYS A 6 -14.27 -24.79 38.67
CA LYS A 6 -14.72 -26.02 39.34
C LYS A 6 -13.82 -26.46 40.51
N CYS A 7 -12.50 -26.39 40.34
CA CYS A 7 -11.54 -26.89 41.34
C CYS A 7 -10.67 -25.79 41.95
N GLU A 8 -10.91 -24.53 41.59
CA GLU A 8 -10.25 -23.31 42.09
C GLU A 8 -8.72 -23.25 41.93
N LYS A 9 -8.11 -24.28 41.33
CA LYS A 9 -6.68 -24.32 41.06
C LYS A 9 -6.30 -23.20 40.08
N LYS A 10 -5.31 -22.40 40.46
CA LYS A 10 -4.74 -21.34 39.61
C LYS A 10 -3.99 -21.95 38.43
N PHE A 11 -4.20 -21.43 37.24
CA PHE A 11 -3.46 -21.87 36.06
C PHE A 11 -2.08 -21.20 36.01
N LYS A 12 -1.06 -21.96 35.58
CA LYS A 12 0.23 -21.37 35.24
C LYS A 12 0.13 -20.73 33.85
N TRP A 13 0.82 -19.62 33.65
CA TRP A 13 0.77 -18.86 32.39
C TRP A 13 1.08 -19.71 31.15
N HIS A 14 2.15 -20.51 31.19
CA HIS A 14 2.53 -21.37 30.07
C HIS A 14 1.49 -22.44 29.76
N GLU A 15 0.69 -22.88 30.75
CA GLU A 15 -0.39 -23.84 30.52
C GLU A 15 -1.54 -23.20 29.77
N LEU A 16 -1.90 -21.97 30.13
CA LEU A 16 -2.92 -21.21 29.41
C LEU A 16 -2.49 -20.89 27.98
N PHE A 17 -1.22 -20.53 27.78
CA PHE A 17 -0.66 -20.26 26.46
C PHE A 17 -0.72 -21.51 25.56
N LEU A 18 -0.20 -22.66 26.04
CA LEU A 18 -0.27 -23.92 25.32
C LEU A 18 -1.71 -24.38 25.05
N GLN A 19 -2.63 -24.12 25.98
CA GLN A 19 -4.04 -24.46 25.81
C GLN A 19 -4.76 -23.56 24.81
N SER A 20 -4.36 -22.28 24.70
CA SER A 20 -4.91 -21.36 23.70
C SER A 20 -4.74 -21.90 22.27
N TRP A 21 -3.62 -22.59 22.01
CA TRP A 21 -3.32 -23.15 20.69
C TRP A 21 -3.97 -24.50 20.40
N ARG A 22 -4.36 -25.28 21.42
CA ARG A 22 -4.82 -26.67 21.25
C ARG A 22 -6.31 -26.84 20.98
N GLY A 23 -7.09 -25.76 20.86
CA GLY A 23 -8.53 -25.78 20.55
C GLY A 23 -9.43 -26.32 21.67
N ASN A 24 -8.98 -27.34 22.40
CA ASN A 24 -9.68 -27.95 23.53
C ASN A 24 -8.98 -27.60 24.84
N LYS A 25 -9.57 -26.69 25.62
CA LYS A 25 -9.03 -26.25 26.91
C LYS A 25 -9.60 -27.14 28.01
N ARG A 26 -8.79 -28.04 28.58
CA ARG A 26 -9.18 -28.89 29.71
C ARG A 26 -8.36 -28.55 30.95
N CYS A 27 -9.01 -28.51 32.12
CA CYS A 27 -8.28 -28.36 33.37
C CYS A 27 -7.49 -29.64 33.67
N LYS A 28 -6.14 -29.57 33.77
CA LYS A 28 -5.30 -30.74 34.07
C LYS A 28 -5.60 -31.41 35.43
N ASN A 29 -6.31 -30.73 36.32
CA ASN A 29 -6.56 -31.21 37.69
C ASN A 29 -7.92 -31.91 37.84
N CYS A 30 -8.94 -31.47 37.10
CA CYS A 30 -10.31 -31.98 37.24
C CYS A 30 -10.94 -32.38 35.90
N ASP A 31 -10.14 -32.41 34.82
CA ASP A 31 -10.51 -32.73 33.43
C ASP A 31 -11.72 -32.00 32.85
N THR A 32 -12.15 -30.93 33.51
CA THR A 32 -13.32 -30.16 33.10
C THR A 32 -12.98 -29.36 31.85
N LEU A 33 -13.86 -29.44 30.85
CA LEU A 33 -13.75 -28.66 29.62
C LEU A 33 -14.07 -27.20 29.93
N LEU A 34 -13.19 -26.31 29.50
CA LEU A 34 -13.28 -24.88 29.72
C LEU A 34 -13.51 -24.19 28.38
N GLN A 35 -14.36 -23.17 28.39
CA GLN A 35 -14.59 -22.30 27.26
C GLN A 35 -14.36 -20.85 27.67
N GLU A 36 -13.98 -20.04 26.70
CA GLU A 36 -13.86 -18.59 26.90
C GLU A 36 -15.25 -17.98 27.02
N SER A 37 -15.45 -17.16 28.06
CA SER A 37 -16.66 -16.36 28.22
C SER A 37 -16.85 -15.48 26.99
N GLY A 38 -18.06 -15.48 26.41
CA GLY A 38 -18.38 -14.70 25.22
C GLY A 38 -18.05 -13.21 25.38
N LYS A 39 -18.23 -12.66 26.58
CA LYS A 39 -17.88 -11.26 26.90
C LYS A 39 -16.38 -10.99 26.71
N SER A 40 -15.53 -11.87 27.25
CA SER A 40 -14.08 -11.70 27.17
C SER A 40 -13.56 -11.81 25.74
N ARG A 41 -14.19 -12.67 24.93
CA ARG A 41 -13.88 -12.78 23.51
C ARG A 41 -14.21 -11.50 22.75
N TRP A 42 -15.38 -10.91 22.99
CA TRP A 42 -15.76 -9.65 22.37
C TRP A 42 -14.83 -8.50 22.74
N VAL A 43 -14.40 -8.43 24.01
CA VAL A 43 -13.42 -7.44 24.46
C VAL A 43 -12.10 -7.59 23.70
N LEU A 44 -11.59 -8.82 23.54
CA LEU A 44 -10.36 -9.06 22.79
C LEU A 44 -10.47 -8.70 21.32
N ILE A 45 -11.58 -9.06 20.67
CA ILE A 45 -11.84 -8.71 19.26
C ILE A 45 -11.90 -7.19 19.10
N LEU A 46 -12.63 -6.50 19.97
CA LEU A 46 -12.76 -5.04 19.92
C LEU A 46 -11.40 -4.37 20.15
N LEU A 47 -10.60 -4.85 21.11
CA LEU A 47 -9.28 -4.31 21.40
C LEU A 47 -8.35 -4.52 20.19
N PHE A 48 -8.32 -5.71 19.59
CA PHE A 48 -7.54 -5.97 18.37
C PHE A 48 -7.95 -5.05 17.22
N PHE A 49 -9.26 -4.86 17.03
CA PHE A 49 -9.79 -4.00 15.97
C PHE A 49 -9.41 -2.53 16.18
N VAL A 50 -9.52 -2.01 17.41
CA VAL A 50 -9.11 -0.64 17.76
C VAL A 50 -7.62 -0.42 17.47
N PHE A 51 -6.75 -1.33 17.92
CA PHE A 51 -5.32 -1.20 17.65
C PHE A 51 -4.99 -1.33 16.15
N SER A 52 -5.71 -2.17 15.41
CA SER A 52 -5.55 -2.30 13.96
C SER A 52 -5.97 -1.01 13.23
N ILE A 53 -7.06 -0.36 13.64
CA ILE A 53 -7.47 0.94 13.10
C ILE A 53 -6.44 2.01 13.41
N ILE A 54 -5.94 2.08 14.64
CA ILE A 54 -4.89 3.04 15.01
C ILE A 54 -3.64 2.85 14.16
N LEU A 55 -3.22 1.59 13.95
CA LEU A 55 -2.07 1.26 13.10
C LEU A 55 -2.30 1.70 11.66
N LEU A 56 -3.49 1.43 11.10
CA LEU A 56 -3.85 1.84 9.74
C LEU A 56 -3.90 3.37 9.61
N PHE A 57 -4.54 4.06 10.55
CA PHE A 57 -4.59 5.53 10.57
C PHE A 57 -3.18 6.13 10.64
N PHE A 58 -2.33 5.62 11.53
CA PHE A 58 -0.96 6.07 11.65
C PHE A 58 -0.14 5.76 10.39
N SER A 59 -0.38 4.62 9.74
CA SER A 59 0.30 4.28 8.49
C SER A 59 0.04 5.24 7.35
N VAL A 60 -1.19 5.76 7.25
CA VAL A 60 -1.55 6.78 6.27
C VAL A 60 -0.88 8.11 6.61
N MET A 61 -0.89 8.50 7.89
CA MET A 61 -0.31 9.78 8.35
C MET A 61 1.20 9.89 8.18
N VAL A 62 1.93 8.76 8.05
CA VAL A 62 3.39 8.76 7.90
C VAL A 62 3.84 8.04 6.62
N TYR A 63 2.94 7.90 5.64
CA TYR A 63 3.22 7.28 4.33
C TYR A 63 3.97 5.94 4.43
N MET A 64 3.61 5.11 5.42
CA MET A 64 4.29 3.84 5.65
C MET A 64 4.08 2.89 4.48
N ASN A 65 5.16 2.24 4.04
CA ASN A 65 5.09 1.18 3.04
C ASN A 65 4.10 0.08 3.50
N PHE A 66 3.21 -0.32 2.60
CA PHE A 66 2.16 -1.30 2.88
C PHE A 66 2.67 -2.64 3.43
N GLY A 67 3.84 -3.09 2.97
CA GLY A 67 4.48 -4.30 3.50
C GLY A 67 4.77 -4.19 5.01
N VAL A 68 5.18 -3.01 5.48
CA VAL A 68 5.41 -2.73 6.91
C VAL A 68 4.10 -2.80 7.69
N VAL A 69 3.01 -2.28 7.12
CA VAL A 69 1.68 -2.33 7.74
C VAL A 69 1.19 -3.76 7.91
N ILE A 70 1.32 -4.60 6.88
CA ILE A 70 0.98 -6.03 6.95
C ILE A 70 1.80 -6.72 8.04
N TRP A 71 3.13 -6.54 8.05
CA TRP A 71 3.98 -7.11 9.07
C TRP A 71 3.60 -6.63 10.48
N GLY A 72 3.26 -5.35 10.61
CA GLY A 72 2.74 -4.77 11.85
C GLY A 72 1.46 -5.46 12.33
N LEU A 73 0.50 -5.71 11.44
CA LEU A 73 -0.74 -6.43 11.76
C LEU A 73 -0.49 -7.89 12.16
N ILE A 74 0.44 -8.58 11.49
CA ILE A 74 0.84 -9.95 11.83
C ILE A 74 1.47 -9.99 13.24
N ILE A 75 2.42 -9.09 13.50
CA ILE A 75 3.08 -8.97 14.81
C ILE A 75 2.06 -8.63 15.88
N LEU A 76 1.15 -7.69 15.61
CA LEU A 76 0.06 -7.33 16.50
C LEU A 76 -0.80 -8.55 16.83
N GLY A 77 -1.24 -9.31 15.81
CA GLY A 77 -1.99 -10.55 16.01
C GLY A 77 -1.25 -11.56 16.91
N PHE A 78 0.07 -11.69 16.72
CA PHE A 78 0.91 -12.57 17.54
C PHE A 78 0.99 -12.09 19.00
N ILE A 79 1.20 -10.79 19.23
CA ILE A 79 1.19 -10.16 20.57
C ILE A 79 -0.15 -10.44 21.25
N PHE A 80 -1.26 -10.18 20.57
CA PHE A 80 -2.59 -10.48 21.11
C PHE A 80 -2.79 -11.97 21.39
N GLY A 81 -2.27 -12.85 20.55
CA GLY A 81 -2.27 -14.30 20.80
C GLY A 81 -1.56 -14.65 22.11
N ILE A 82 -0.40 -14.05 22.37
CA ILE A 82 0.40 -14.23 23.59
C ILE A 82 -0.32 -13.66 24.83
N PHE A 83 -0.91 -12.48 24.70
CA PHE A 83 -1.53 -11.77 25.83
C PHE A 83 -3.00 -12.12 26.06
N SER A 84 -3.67 -12.76 25.10
CA SER A 84 -5.08 -13.18 25.22
C SER A 84 -5.40 -13.92 26.53
N PRO A 85 -4.54 -14.82 27.06
CA PRO A 85 -4.84 -15.53 28.32
C PRO A 85 -5.06 -14.63 29.54
N PHE A 86 -4.61 -13.37 29.51
CA PHE A 86 -4.79 -12.42 30.61
C PHE A 86 -6.17 -11.77 30.63
N PHE A 87 -6.80 -11.65 29.46
CA PHE A 87 -8.10 -10.97 29.29
C PHE A 87 -9.27 -11.95 29.18
N VAL A 88 -9.01 -13.21 28.84
CA VAL A 88 -10.02 -14.26 28.76
C VAL A 88 -10.47 -14.68 30.15
N ASN A 89 -11.79 -14.68 30.37
CA ASN A 89 -12.40 -15.35 31.52
C ASN A 89 -12.88 -16.73 31.10
N TYR A 90 -12.60 -17.75 31.91
CA TYR A 90 -12.99 -19.13 31.63
C TYR A 90 -14.29 -19.51 32.34
N GLU A 91 -15.21 -20.10 31.58
CA GLU A 91 -16.45 -20.69 32.07
C GLU A 91 -16.43 -22.21 31.81
N VAL A 92 -17.22 -22.98 32.56
CA VAL A 92 -17.38 -24.41 32.31
C VAL A 92 -18.13 -24.55 30.99
N ALA A 93 -17.54 -25.28 30.03
CA ALA A 93 -18.19 -25.52 28.76
C ALA A 93 -19.38 -26.46 28.98
N GLU A 94 -20.59 -25.95 28.84
CA GLU A 94 -21.72 -26.80 28.45
C GLU A 94 -21.40 -27.36 27.05
N GLU A 95 -21.80 -28.59 26.73
CA GLU A 95 -21.60 -29.19 25.40
C GLU A 95 -22.22 -28.28 24.32
N GLN A 96 -21.43 -27.31 23.85
CA GLN A 96 -21.98 -26.16 23.15
C GLN A 96 -22.04 -26.48 21.66
N GLY A 97 -23.28 -26.51 21.19
CA GLY A 97 -23.64 -26.46 19.80
C GLY A 97 -23.01 -25.27 19.07
N ASN A 98 -22.65 -25.60 17.83
CA ASN A 98 -22.47 -24.72 16.68
C ASN A 98 -21.16 -23.92 16.55
N SER A 99 -20.06 -24.67 16.39
CA SER A 99 -18.79 -24.19 15.81
C SER A 99 -18.90 -23.64 14.36
N ARG A 100 -20.06 -23.77 13.69
CA ARG A 100 -20.22 -23.31 12.30
C ARG A 100 -20.12 -21.79 12.17
N MET A 101 -20.67 -21.03 13.11
CA MET A 101 -20.69 -19.57 13.00
C MET A 101 -19.29 -18.96 13.07
N GLN A 102 -18.39 -19.54 13.88
CA GLN A 102 -16.99 -19.10 13.94
C GLN A 102 -16.24 -19.41 12.65
N LYS A 103 -16.49 -20.57 12.05
CA LYS A 103 -15.92 -20.94 10.74
C LYS A 103 -16.41 -19.98 9.65
N ILE A 104 -17.70 -19.63 9.65
CA ILE A 104 -18.28 -18.69 8.68
C ILE A 104 -17.62 -17.31 8.80
N ILE A 105 -17.51 -16.76 10.02
CA ILE A 105 -16.85 -15.45 10.23
C ILE A 105 -15.38 -15.49 9.77
N GLY A 106 -14.66 -16.56 10.10
CA GLY A 106 -13.27 -16.73 9.68
C GLY A 106 -13.12 -16.76 8.16
N VAL A 107 -14.01 -17.47 7.46
CA VAL A 107 -14.04 -17.51 5.98
C VAL A 107 -14.36 -16.13 5.40
N ILE A 108 -15.38 -15.44 5.91
CA ILE A 108 -15.74 -14.09 5.42
C ILE A 108 -14.57 -13.12 5.60
N SER A 109 -13.94 -13.11 6.78
CA SER A 109 -12.79 -12.24 7.06
C SER A 109 -11.64 -12.52 6.09
N LEU A 110 -11.30 -13.80 5.88
CA LEU A 110 -10.24 -14.19 4.96
C LEU A 110 -10.54 -13.77 3.52
N THR A 111 -11.78 -13.97 3.06
CA THR A 111 -12.21 -13.59 1.71
C THR A 111 -12.14 -12.08 1.51
N VAL A 112 -12.60 -11.27 2.48
CA VAL A 112 -12.53 -9.81 2.40
C VAL A 112 -11.08 -9.33 2.37
N SER A 113 -10.21 -9.89 3.22
CA SER A 113 -8.79 -9.55 3.22
C SER A 113 -8.11 -9.90 1.89
N LEU A 114 -8.39 -11.09 1.34
CA LEU A 114 -7.86 -11.48 0.03
C LEU A 114 -8.40 -10.59 -1.09
N GLY A 115 -9.68 -10.25 -1.09
CA GLY A 115 -10.28 -9.33 -2.06
C GLY A 115 -9.64 -7.94 -2.03
N TYR A 116 -9.36 -7.41 -0.83
CA TYR A 116 -8.66 -6.14 -0.67
C TYR A 116 -7.21 -6.22 -1.17
N CYS A 117 -6.47 -7.28 -0.84
CA CYS A 117 -5.11 -7.49 -1.37
C CYS A 117 -5.11 -7.57 -2.90
N VAL A 118 -6.07 -8.28 -3.50
CA VAL A 118 -6.22 -8.34 -4.96
C VAL A 118 -6.53 -6.97 -5.54
N TRP A 119 -7.46 -6.22 -4.94
CA TRP A 119 -7.82 -4.88 -5.41
C TRP A 119 -6.64 -3.89 -5.39
N LEU A 120 -5.76 -3.97 -4.38
CA LEU A 120 -4.58 -3.11 -4.28
C LEU A 120 -3.54 -3.36 -5.38
N VAL A 121 -3.42 -4.60 -5.83
CA VAL A 121 -2.41 -5.01 -6.83
C VAL A 121 -2.99 -5.19 -8.22
N TYR A 122 -4.30 -5.08 -8.33
CA TYR A 122 -5.00 -5.12 -9.60
C TYR A 122 -4.48 -3.97 -10.46
N PRO A 123 -4.02 -4.24 -11.69
CA PRO A 123 -3.58 -3.20 -12.59
C PRO A 123 -4.67 -2.15 -12.77
N LYS A 124 -4.33 -0.87 -12.65
CA LYS A 124 -5.27 0.23 -12.81
C LYS A 124 -4.98 0.93 -14.12
N ASP A 125 -5.99 0.99 -14.97
CA ASP A 125 -5.92 1.81 -16.17
C ASP A 125 -6.04 3.27 -15.76
N ILE A 126 -5.13 4.10 -16.27
CA ILE A 126 -5.08 5.53 -16.05
C ILE A 126 -5.15 6.17 -17.42
N THR A 127 -6.21 6.95 -17.61
CA THR A 127 -6.35 7.86 -18.73
C THR A 127 -6.53 9.25 -18.15
N ALA A 128 -5.54 10.11 -18.33
CA ALA A 128 -5.54 11.45 -17.75
C ALA A 128 -4.94 12.45 -18.73
N ASN A 129 -5.37 13.69 -18.59
CA ASN A 129 -4.91 14.82 -19.37
C ASN A 129 -4.57 15.96 -18.42
N TYR A 130 -3.32 16.43 -18.48
CA TYR A 130 -2.80 17.44 -17.56
C TYR A 130 -2.21 18.60 -18.33
N ASP A 131 -2.66 19.80 -17.99
CA ASP A 131 -1.97 21.04 -18.35
C ASP A 131 -0.78 21.24 -17.41
N GLY A 132 0.39 21.45 -17.98
CA GLY A 132 1.64 21.65 -17.26
C GLY A 132 2.30 23.00 -17.55
N ALA A 133 3.27 23.34 -16.72
CA ALA A 133 4.12 24.52 -16.87
C ALA A 133 5.61 24.16 -16.79
N VAL A 134 6.44 25.00 -17.39
CA VAL A 134 7.90 24.81 -17.45
C VAL A 134 8.58 25.68 -16.40
N TRP A 135 9.62 25.15 -15.76
CA TRP A 135 10.50 25.87 -14.84
C TRP A 135 11.97 25.62 -15.17
N GLY A 136 12.78 26.69 -15.24
CA GLY A 136 14.22 26.63 -15.42
C GLY A 136 14.89 27.95 -15.03
N ASP A 137 16.22 27.95 -14.89
CA ASP A 137 16.98 29.12 -14.37
C ASP A 137 16.84 30.37 -15.26
N ASP A 138 16.69 30.20 -16.59
CA ASP A 138 16.61 31.30 -17.55
C ASP A 138 15.26 31.41 -18.28
N LEU A 139 14.28 30.57 -17.93
CA LEU A 139 12.98 30.49 -18.62
C LEU A 139 11.82 30.79 -17.67
N TYR A 140 11.31 32.02 -17.76
CA TYR A 140 9.95 32.40 -17.35
C TYR A 140 9.02 32.27 -18.57
N SER A 141 8.89 31.05 -19.07
CA SER A 141 7.94 30.77 -20.14
C SER A 141 6.55 30.54 -19.52
N ASN A 142 5.53 31.22 -20.07
CA ASN A 142 4.12 30.88 -19.81
C ASN A 142 3.63 29.82 -20.81
N GLU A 143 4.54 29.11 -21.49
CA GLU A 143 4.17 28.00 -22.34
C GLU A 143 3.56 26.91 -21.48
N THR A 144 2.29 26.64 -21.79
CA THR A 144 1.56 25.49 -21.28
C THR A 144 1.82 24.33 -22.22
N PHE A 145 2.09 23.16 -21.66
CA PHE A 145 2.13 21.91 -22.42
C PHE A 145 1.03 20.98 -21.90
N GLU A 146 0.59 20.07 -22.74
CA GLU A 146 -0.45 19.11 -22.43
C GLU A 146 0.18 17.72 -22.34
N ILE A 147 -0.04 17.01 -21.22
CA ILE A 147 0.35 15.60 -21.12
C ILE A 147 -0.89 14.72 -21.15
N ILE A 148 -0.92 13.85 -22.15
CA ILE A 148 -1.90 12.78 -22.27
C ILE A 148 -1.24 11.49 -21.79
N VAL A 149 -1.74 10.96 -20.67
CA VAL A 149 -1.34 9.67 -20.11
C VAL A 149 -2.42 8.66 -20.44
N ASP A 150 -2.06 7.59 -21.14
CA ASP A 150 -2.96 6.46 -21.38
C ASP A 150 -2.22 5.14 -21.21
N GLY A 151 -2.49 4.44 -20.11
CA GLY A 151 -1.76 3.22 -19.78
C GLY A 151 -2.28 2.50 -18.55
N THR A 152 -1.52 1.51 -18.10
CA THR A 152 -1.84 0.70 -16.95
C THR A 152 -0.72 0.78 -15.92
N VAL A 153 -1.06 1.09 -14.67
CA VAL A 153 -0.16 0.98 -13.54
C VAL A 153 -0.34 -0.38 -12.87
N SER A 154 0.72 -1.19 -12.89
CA SER A 154 0.78 -2.48 -12.21
C SER A 154 1.63 -2.37 -10.95
N THR A 155 1.32 -3.15 -9.92
CA THR A 155 2.12 -3.23 -8.69
C THR A 155 2.63 -4.65 -8.49
N ASN A 156 3.94 -4.81 -8.38
CA ASN A 156 4.52 -6.11 -8.04
C ASN A 156 4.21 -6.45 -6.58
N LEU A 157 3.50 -7.56 -6.33
CA LEU A 157 3.08 -8.00 -4.99
C LEU A 157 4.23 -8.21 -3.99
N LEU A 158 5.41 -8.61 -4.46
CA LEU A 158 6.53 -8.98 -3.60
C LEU A 158 7.43 -7.78 -3.30
N THR A 159 7.64 -6.92 -4.30
CA THR A 159 8.54 -5.76 -4.17
C THR A 159 7.79 -4.46 -3.92
N PHE A 160 6.47 -4.45 -4.07
CA PHE A 160 5.61 -3.25 -4.06
C PHE A 160 6.01 -2.18 -5.08
N LYS A 161 6.86 -2.54 -6.04
CA LYS A 161 7.27 -1.65 -7.10
C LYS A 161 6.10 -1.43 -8.07
N LYS A 162 5.77 -0.17 -8.33
CA LYS A 162 4.83 0.22 -9.38
C LYS A 162 5.55 0.30 -10.72
N THR A 163 4.88 -0.13 -11.78
CA THR A 163 5.35 -0.01 -13.16
C THR A 163 4.20 0.54 -13.99
N PHE A 164 4.45 1.62 -14.72
CA PHE A 164 3.52 2.15 -15.71
C PHE A 164 3.89 1.57 -17.07
N GLU A 165 2.89 1.01 -17.76
CA GLU A 165 3.01 0.55 -19.14
C GLU A 165 1.93 1.24 -19.97
N GLY A 166 2.33 2.09 -20.90
CA GLY A 166 1.37 2.87 -21.68
C GLY A 166 2.04 3.91 -22.54
N LYS A 167 1.20 4.79 -23.07
CA LYS A 167 1.55 5.92 -23.91
C LYS A 167 1.56 7.19 -23.06
N LEU A 168 2.61 7.97 -23.21
CA LEU A 168 2.71 9.32 -22.66
C LEU A 168 2.98 10.27 -23.83
N GLU A 169 2.01 11.12 -24.15
CA GLU A 169 2.16 12.15 -25.19
C GLU A 169 2.32 13.51 -24.53
N ILE A 170 3.25 14.31 -25.04
CA ILE A 170 3.49 15.68 -24.59
C ILE A 170 3.28 16.58 -25.80
N GLU A 171 2.22 17.38 -25.78
CA GLU A 171 1.95 18.37 -26.81
C GLU A 171 2.44 19.76 -26.38
N GLY A 172 2.91 20.57 -27.34
CA GLY A 172 3.39 21.93 -27.08
C GLY A 172 4.90 22.07 -26.88
N PHE A 173 5.69 21.02 -27.13
CA PHE A 173 7.15 21.07 -27.09
C PHE A 173 7.77 20.81 -28.46
N ASP A 174 8.61 21.73 -28.95
CA ASP A 174 9.41 21.54 -30.16
C ASP A 174 10.61 20.62 -29.84
N LEU A 175 10.37 19.31 -29.86
CA LEU A 175 11.46 18.34 -29.83
C LEU A 175 12.37 18.54 -31.06
N PRO A 176 13.69 18.39 -30.92
CA PRO A 176 14.64 18.52 -32.04
C PRO A 176 14.44 17.48 -33.17
N THR A 177 13.45 16.59 -33.05
CA THR A 177 13.17 15.48 -33.97
C THR A 177 11.78 15.60 -34.60
N SER A 178 11.69 15.49 -35.93
CA SER A 178 10.43 15.72 -36.67
C SER A 178 9.27 14.85 -36.17
N THR A 179 8.11 15.48 -36.05
CA THR A 179 6.95 15.16 -35.18
C THR A 179 6.08 13.94 -35.54
N ASN A 180 6.48 13.05 -36.44
CA ASN A 180 5.62 11.92 -36.83
C ASN A 180 6.10 10.59 -36.23
N GLY A 181 5.30 10.00 -35.33
CA GLY A 181 5.46 8.62 -34.85
C GLY A 181 6.15 8.45 -33.49
N HIS A 182 6.20 9.48 -32.66
CA HIS A 182 6.83 9.41 -31.34
C HIS A 182 5.99 8.60 -30.34
N HIS A 183 6.65 7.68 -29.63
CA HIS A 183 6.09 7.01 -28.46
C HIS A 183 7.05 7.21 -27.29
N ALA A 184 6.63 7.96 -26.27
CA ALA A 184 7.42 8.11 -25.06
C ALA A 184 7.27 6.83 -24.21
N VAL A 185 8.39 6.31 -23.71
CA VAL A 185 8.40 5.16 -22.80
C VAL A 185 9.04 5.60 -21.50
N VAL A 186 8.35 5.41 -20.37
CA VAL A 186 8.91 5.68 -19.05
C VAL A 186 9.24 4.35 -18.38
N GLU A 187 10.53 4.09 -18.13
CA GLU A 187 10.94 2.90 -17.36
C GLU A 187 11.20 3.27 -15.90
N TYR A 188 10.28 2.87 -15.02
CA TYR A 188 10.42 3.10 -13.58
C TYR A 188 11.37 2.07 -12.96
N HIS A 189 12.36 2.53 -12.19
CA HIS A 189 13.29 1.67 -11.45
C HIS A 189 13.27 2.04 -9.96
N ALA A 190 12.94 1.08 -9.08
CA ALA A 190 12.74 1.34 -7.64
C ALA A 190 13.96 1.90 -6.88
N HIS A 191 15.15 1.87 -7.47
CA HIS A 191 16.41 2.26 -6.84
C HIS A 191 17.36 3.00 -7.80
N LYS A 192 16.84 3.56 -8.90
CA LYS A 192 17.60 4.39 -9.85
C LYS A 192 16.76 5.61 -10.23
N GLU A 193 17.41 6.66 -10.72
CA GLU A 193 16.72 7.71 -11.48
C GLU A 193 15.87 7.02 -12.56
N ASN A 194 14.58 7.37 -12.64
CA ASN A 194 13.70 6.79 -13.64
C ASN A 194 14.04 7.43 -14.98
N ASP A 195 14.92 6.79 -15.75
CA ASP A 195 15.30 7.28 -17.06
C ASP A 195 14.04 7.42 -17.93
N PHE A 196 13.86 8.62 -18.49
CA PHE A 196 12.79 8.92 -19.41
C PHE A 196 13.38 9.11 -20.80
N TYR A 197 12.91 8.30 -21.76
CA TYR A 197 13.40 8.34 -23.12
C TYR A 197 12.29 8.19 -24.15
N TYR A 198 12.50 8.81 -25.30
CA TYR A 198 11.64 8.69 -26.47
C TYR A 198 12.23 7.69 -27.45
N ILE A 199 11.38 6.79 -27.94
CA ILE A 199 11.72 5.94 -29.07
C ILE A 199 11.08 6.56 -30.31
N TYR A 200 11.87 6.81 -31.35
CA TYR A 200 11.41 7.39 -32.61
C TYR A 200 12.10 6.76 -33.81
N GLU A 201 11.46 6.80 -34.98
CA GLU A 201 12.03 6.27 -36.22
C GLU A 201 12.62 7.41 -37.06
N GLU A 202 13.90 7.29 -37.43
CA GLU A 202 14.57 8.26 -38.30
C GLU A 202 15.30 7.51 -39.42
N ASN A 203 14.86 7.73 -40.65
CA ASN A 203 15.39 7.06 -41.85
C ASN A 203 15.29 5.52 -41.80
N GLY A 204 14.19 4.97 -41.28
CA GLY A 204 13.98 3.51 -41.22
C GLY A 204 14.69 2.81 -40.06
N ALA A 205 15.31 3.56 -39.15
CA ALA A 205 16.00 3.02 -37.97
C ALA A 205 15.39 3.59 -36.69
N GLU A 206 15.18 2.72 -35.71
CA GLU A 206 14.77 3.10 -34.36
C GLU A 206 15.92 3.82 -33.65
N LYS A 207 15.61 4.99 -33.08
CA LYS A 207 16.51 5.80 -32.27
C LYS A 207 15.89 6.03 -30.90
N VAL A 208 16.77 6.18 -29.91
CA VAL A 208 16.39 6.48 -28.54
C VAL A 208 16.95 7.86 -28.18
N TYR A 209 16.07 8.79 -27.82
CA TYR A 209 16.43 10.09 -27.27
C TYR A 209 16.24 10.07 -25.76
N ASN A 210 17.33 10.20 -25.01
CA ASN A 210 17.27 10.27 -23.55
C ASN A 210 16.89 11.70 -23.14
N PHE A 211 15.64 11.88 -22.73
CA PHE A 211 15.12 13.18 -22.31
C PHE A 211 15.67 13.58 -20.94
N GLY A 212 15.78 12.63 -20.01
CA GLY A 212 16.29 12.84 -18.67
C GLY A 212 15.62 11.87 -17.70
N PHE A 213 14.94 12.38 -16.67
CA PHE A 213 14.23 11.51 -15.73
C PHE A 213 12.79 11.97 -15.45
N ALA A 214 11.93 11.01 -15.11
CA ALA A 214 10.56 11.25 -14.71
C ALA A 214 10.37 11.00 -13.21
N LEU A 215 9.84 11.99 -12.52
CA LEU A 215 9.33 11.87 -11.16
C LEU A 215 7.81 11.84 -11.26
N SER A 216 7.17 10.76 -10.81
CA SER A 216 5.71 10.71 -10.82
C SER A 216 5.19 9.88 -9.66
N GLU A 217 4.19 10.42 -9.00
CA GLU A 217 3.23 9.64 -8.25
C GLU A 217 1.95 9.53 -9.07
N PHE A 218 1.79 8.46 -9.86
CA PHE A 218 0.57 8.16 -10.62
C PHE A 218 -0.71 7.95 -9.76
N ASN A 219 -0.65 8.34 -8.49
CA ASN A 219 -1.71 8.19 -7.51
C ASN A 219 -2.53 9.46 -7.25
N ASP A 220 -2.18 10.61 -7.86
CA ASP A 220 -3.01 11.83 -8.06
C ASP A 220 -2.19 13.15 -7.95
N ASP A 221 -0.92 13.12 -7.52
CA ASP A 221 -0.17 14.33 -7.13
C ASP A 221 0.65 15.00 -8.25
N GLY A 222 0.55 14.46 -9.47
CA GLY A 222 1.21 15.01 -10.65
C GLY A 222 2.47 14.26 -11.09
N PHE A 223 3.09 14.79 -12.12
CA PHE A 223 4.36 14.33 -12.66
C PHE A 223 5.29 15.53 -12.83
N VAL A 224 6.59 15.29 -12.73
CA VAL A 224 7.65 16.22 -13.10
C VAL A 224 8.62 15.48 -14.03
N LEU A 225 8.86 16.02 -15.21
CA LEU A 225 9.89 15.54 -16.13
C LEU A 225 11.07 16.51 -16.07
N PHE A 226 12.28 15.98 -15.94
CA PHE A 226 13.50 16.76 -16.06
C PHE A 226 14.13 16.54 -17.43
N HIS A 227 14.29 17.62 -18.20
CA HIS A 227 14.97 17.62 -19.49
C HIS A 227 16.45 17.93 -19.28
N LYS A 228 17.28 16.89 -19.38
CA LYS A 228 18.69 16.94 -18.99
C LYS A 228 19.54 17.91 -19.82
N GLU A 229 19.29 18.03 -21.12
CA GLU A 229 20.13 18.87 -22.00
C GLU A 229 19.84 20.38 -21.83
N GLU A 230 18.59 20.74 -21.55
CA GLU A 230 18.11 22.13 -21.42
C GLU A 230 18.04 22.59 -19.95
N ASP A 231 18.24 21.68 -18.99
CA ASP A 231 18.10 21.93 -17.54
C ASP A 231 16.72 22.51 -17.16
N LEU A 232 15.67 21.93 -17.74
CA LEU A 232 14.28 22.36 -17.56
C LEU A 232 13.43 21.30 -16.85
N TYR A 233 12.49 21.76 -16.04
CA TYR A 233 11.52 20.94 -15.33
C TYR A 233 10.11 21.20 -15.88
N TYR A 234 9.43 20.12 -16.23
CA TYR A 234 8.08 20.12 -16.77
C TYR A 234 7.16 19.49 -15.74
N GLY A 235 6.37 20.29 -15.03
CA GLY A 235 5.45 19.79 -14.01
C GLY A 235 4.01 19.84 -14.47
N ALA A 236 3.21 18.82 -14.14
CA ALA A 236 1.76 18.92 -14.19
C ALA A 236 1.05 18.07 -13.12
N PRO A 237 -0.18 18.39 -12.70
CA PRO A 237 -0.95 19.56 -13.13
C PRO A 237 -0.35 20.85 -12.56
N ALA A 238 0.02 21.80 -13.42
CA ALA A 238 0.61 23.06 -12.99
C ALA A 238 0.24 24.16 -13.98
N THR A 239 -0.23 25.28 -13.45
CA THR A 239 -0.61 26.46 -14.23
C THR A 239 0.52 27.47 -14.36
N ASN A 240 1.57 27.34 -13.53
CA ASN A 240 2.70 28.26 -13.49
C ASN A 240 3.95 27.58 -12.89
N SER A 241 5.11 28.20 -13.07
CA SER A 241 6.39 27.67 -12.62
C SER A 241 6.55 27.56 -11.09
N ALA A 242 5.77 28.33 -10.32
CA ALA A 242 5.75 28.21 -8.85
C ALA A 242 5.06 26.91 -8.40
N GLU A 243 3.99 26.51 -9.09
CA GLU A 243 3.31 25.23 -8.86
C GLU A 243 4.20 24.05 -9.23
N VAL A 244 4.94 24.13 -10.34
CA VAL A 244 5.93 23.11 -10.73
C VAL A 244 6.96 22.89 -9.63
N ARG A 245 7.48 23.99 -9.05
CA ARG A 245 8.42 23.90 -7.94
C ARG A 245 7.79 23.26 -6.70
N ASN A 246 6.54 23.57 -6.37
CA ASN A 246 5.86 22.95 -5.23
C ASN A 246 5.67 21.44 -5.46
N ILE A 247 5.22 21.02 -6.65
CA ILE A 247 5.07 19.60 -7.00
C ILE A 247 6.43 18.90 -6.92
N MET A 248 7.48 19.54 -7.45
CA MET A 248 8.84 19.00 -7.38
C MET A 248 9.33 18.87 -5.94
N ASP A 249 9.11 19.88 -5.09
CA ASP A 249 9.47 19.83 -3.67
C ASP A 249 8.68 18.73 -2.94
N ASP A 250 7.39 18.56 -3.24
CA ASP A 250 6.57 17.53 -2.63
C ASP A 250 7.04 16.12 -3.04
N ILE A 251 7.40 15.91 -4.32
CA ILE A 251 7.91 14.61 -4.79
C ILE A 251 9.35 14.34 -4.28
N LEU A 252 10.22 15.35 -4.25
CA LEU A 252 11.63 15.16 -3.85
C LEU A 252 11.81 15.03 -2.34
N PHE A 253 10.97 15.71 -1.56
CA PHE A 253 11.09 15.74 -0.11
C PHE A 253 10.07 14.88 0.63
N ASP A 254 9.18 14.18 -0.10
CA ASP A 254 8.29 13.13 0.40
C ASP A 254 7.64 13.54 1.74
N ARG A 255 6.92 14.69 1.72
CA ARG A 255 6.35 15.33 2.90
C ARG A 255 5.11 14.65 3.44
#